data_AF-A0A8T7GVW1-F1
#
_entry.id   AF-A0A8T7GVW1-F1
#
_cell.length_a   1.000
_cell.length_b   1.000
_cell.length_c   1.000
_cell.angle_alpha   90.00
_cell.angle_beta   90.00
_cell.angle_gamma   90.00
#
_symmetry.space_group_name_H-M   'P 1'
#
loop_
_entity.id
_entity.type
_entity.pdbx_description
1 polymer ?
#
loop_
_entity_poly.entity_id
_entity_poly.type
_entity_poly.pdbx_seq_one_letter_code
_entity_poly.pdbx_strand_id
1 'polypeptide(L)'
;MSNRFLILDKPTNILSHDLTARIGRLFGAKAGHAGTLDPQVGGVFVVGLGSYTRLLRFLSGLGKEYVCLAKYPHTVGEKEIKELKAKVGKNAQVPPKQSAVAKRLRYRMLYELEILEVWDNRILFRAKVESGFYMRVLCAQLGAEMEDLRRTAVGPITEDKALNIYKVFYNKARGVPLESYSYSAEELFSFMPAVEVDEEGARRTRHGAPLLPKHVVSWESLDSKYVRIMHKGKMLAVAQPPKHS
;
A
#
# COMPACT_ATOMS: atom_id res chain seq x y z
N MET A 1 14.47 -20.48 1.08
CA MET A 1 14.14 -19.06 1.34
C MET A 1 12.64 -18.89 1.28
N SER A 2 12.01 -18.34 2.32
CA SER A 2 10.57 -18.18 2.38
C SER A 2 10.14 -16.92 1.61
N ASN A 3 9.40 -17.09 0.52
CA ASN A 3 8.77 -16.00 -0.22
C ASN A 3 7.42 -15.69 0.42
N ARG A 4 7.34 -14.58 1.16
CA ARG A 4 6.15 -14.21 1.95
C ARG A 4 5.99 -12.69 2.00
N PHE A 5 4.78 -12.24 2.29
CA PHE A 5 4.50 -10.85 2.66
C PHE A 5 4.16 -10.75 4.13
N LEU A 6 4.75 -9.76 4.80
CA LEU A 6 4.36 -9.35 6.13
C LEU A 6 3.63 -8.02 6.02
N ILE A 7 2.43 -7.95 6.61
CA ILE A 7 1.73 -6.69 6.81
C ILE A 7 2.01 -6.30 8.26
N LEU A 8 2.70 -5.18 8.44
CA LEU A 8 3.14 -4.70 9.74
C LEU A 8 2.35 -3.45 10.11
N ASP A 9 2.03 -3.32 11.40
CA ASP A 9 1.71 -2.03 11.98
C ASP A 9 3.04 -1.37 12.35
N LYS A 10 3.54 -0.54 11.43
CA LYS A 10 4.80 0.17 11.64
C LYS A 10 4.60 1.17 12.78
N PRO A 11 5.46 1.16 13.82
CA PRO A 11 5.42 2.19 14.85
C PRO A 11 5.93 3.54 14.31
N THR A 12 5.64 4.62 15.01
CA THR A 12 6.26 5.92 14.79
C THR A 12 7.72 5.90 15.25
N ASN A 13 8.48 6.95 14.91
CA ASN A 13 9.89 7.17 15.27
C ASN A 13 10.89 6.12 14.76
N ILE A 14 10.53 5.38 13.71
CA ILE A 14 11.45 4.48 12.98
C ILE A 14 11.42 4.75 11.49
N LEU A 15 12.59 4.73 10.83
CA LEU A 15 12.68 4.80 9.38
C LEU A 15 12.13 3.53 8.74
N SER A 16 11.30 3.69 7.71
CA SER A 16 10.76 2.56 6.93
C SER A 16 11.87 1.63 6.41
N HIS A 17 12.99 2.20 5.95
CA HIS A 17 14.13 1.44 5.44
C HIS A 17 14.82 0.60 6.53
N ASP A 18 14.98 1.15 7.73
CA ASP A 18 15.60 0.43 8.85
C ASP A 18 14.73 -0.74 9.32
N LEU A 19 13.41 -0.53 9.40
CA LEU A 19 12.47 -1.60 9.72
C LEU A 19 12.54 -2.72 8.66
N THR A 20 12.51 -2.36 7.37
CA THR A 20 12.65 -3.33 6.28
C THR A 20 13.95 -4.12 6.36
N ALA A 21 15.08 -3.44 6.60
CA ALA A 21 16.39 -4.08 6.75
C ALA A 21 16.44 -5.02 7.97
N ARG A 22 15.82 -4.63 9.09
CA ARG A 22 15.73 -5.46 10.30
C ARG A 22 14.89 -6.72 10.06
N ILE A 23 13.76 -6.60 9.36
CA ILE A 23 12.92 -7.74 8.97
C ILE A 23 13.67 -8.68 8.01
N GLY A 24 14.40 -8.14 7.02
CA GLY A 24 15.23 -8.95 6.13
C GLY A 24 16.29 -9.76 6.89
N ARG A 25 17.02 -9.12 7.82
CA ARG A 25 17.99 -9.81 8.70
C ARG A 25 17.32 -10.88 9.58
N LEU A 26 16.17 -10.58 10.18
CA LEU A 26 15.43 -11.49 11.04
C LEU A 26 15.08 -12.83 10.35
N PHE A 27 14.75 -12.77 9.06
CA PHE A 27 14.37 -13.95 8.27
C PHE A 27 15.47 -14.48 7.35
N GLY A 28 16.67 -13.89 7.37
CA GLY A 28 17.77 -14.29 6.48
C GLY A 28 17.42 -14.18 4.99
N ALA A 29 16.63 -13.17 4.61
CA ALA A 29 16.10 -13.01 3.26
C ALA A 29 16.21 -11.56 2.78
N LYS A 30 16.29 -11.38 1.45
CA LYS A 30 16.10 -10.08 0.83
C LYS A 30 14.74 -9.52 1.24
N ALA A 31 14.67 -8.25 1.63
CA ALA A 31 13.44 -7.58 1.99
C ALA A 31 13.27 -6.26 1.21
N GLY A 32 12.02 -5.87 1.00
CA GLY A 32 11.63 -4.58 0.44
C GLY A 32 10.23 -4.22 0.93
N HIS A 33 9.82 -2.95 0.81
CA HIS A 33 8.49 -2.50 1.22
C HIS A 33 7.73 -1.78 0.10
N ALA A 34 6.39 -1.74 0.21
CA ALA A 34 5.52 -1.01 -0.71
C ALA A 34 5.06 0.32 -0.09
N GLY A 35 5.62 1.43 -0.60
CA GLY A 35 5.30 2.78 -0.15
C GLY A 35 5.95 3.14 1.19
N THR A 36 6.86 4.12 1.17
CA THR A 36 7.54 4.63 2.36
C THR A 36 6.58 5.41 3.25
N LEU A 37 6.65 5.18 4.55
CA LEU A 37 6.08 6.05 5.58
C LEU A 37 7.21 6.89 6.19
N ASP A 38 6.96 8.17 6.40
CA ASP A 38 7.87 9.06 7.13
C ASP A 38 8.06 8.53 8.57
N PRO A 39 9.16 8.89 9.26
CA PRO A 39 9.44 8.39 10.61
C PRO A 39 8.28 8.57 11.59
N GLN A 40 7.65 9.75 11.57
CA GLN A 40 6.53 10.11 12.47
C GLN A 40 5.20 9.44 12.09
N VAL A 41 5.14 8.71 10.99
CA VAL A 41 3.90 8.11 10.47
C VAL A 41 3.88 6.61 10.78
N GLY A 42 2.79 6.15 11.38
CA GLY A 42 2.55 4.73 11.70
C GLY A 42 1.52 4.05 10.78
N GLY A 43 1.21 2.80 11.10
CA GLY A 43 0.14 2.02 10.46
C GLY A 43 0.62 1.04 9.40
N VAL A 44 -0.28 0.69 8.48
CA VAL A 44 -0.12 -0.40 7.52
C VAL A 44 1.15 -0.26 6.68
N PHE A 45 2.05 -1.22 6.84
CA PHE A 45 3.35 -1.26 6.18
C PHE A 45 3.62 -2.66 5.62
N VAL A 46 3.57 -2.78 4.29
CA VAL A 46 3.70 -4.07 3.59
C VAL A 46 5.15 -4.34 3.23
N VAL A 47 5.71 -5.44 3.73
CA VAL A 47 7.07 -5.92 3.48
C VAL A 47 7.02 -7.22 2.69
N GLY A 48 7.73 -7.30 1.58
CA GLY A 48 7.93 -8.53 0.80
C GLY A 48 9.28 -9.16 1.09
N LEU A 49 9.32 -10.49 1.21
CA LEU A 49 10.52 -11.29 1.45
C LEU A 49 10.92 -12.11 0.22
N GLY A 50 12.23 -12.25 0.01
CA GLY A 50 12.78 -13.05 -1.08
C GLY A 50 12.37 -12.52 -2.46
N SER A 51 11.87 -13.41 -3.31
CA SER A 51 11.48 -13.07 -4.68
C SER A 51 10.22 -12.19 -4.76
N TYR A 52 9.42 -12.12 -3.69
CA TYR A 52 8.21 -11.30 -3.61
C TYR A 52 8.50 -9.80 -3.55
N THR A 53 9.75 -9.37 -3.31
CA THR A 53 10.11 -7.95 -3.43
C THR A 53 9.79 -7.38 -4.80
N ARG A 54 9.81 -8.21 -5.86
CA ARG A 54 9.49 -7.81 -7.24
C ARG A 54 8.01 -7.45 -7.43
N LEU A 55 7.13 -8.00 -6.60
CA LEU A 55 5.68 -7.78 -6.68
C LEU A 55 5.26 -6.48 -5.96
N LEU A 56 6.09 -5.91 -5.09
CA LEU A 56 5.78 -4.69 -4.33
C LEU A 56 5.46 -3.47 -5.21
N ARG A 57 5.94 -3.46 -6.46
CA ARG A 57 5.62 -2.41 -7.44
C ARG A 57 4.13 -2.30 -7.72
N PHE A 58 3.42 -3.43 -7.68
CA PHE A 58 1.98 -3.49 -7.93
C PHE A 58 1.17 -2.98 -6.73
N LEU A 59 1.71 -3.07 -5.51
CA LEU A 59 1.09 -2.54 -4.29
C LEU A 59 1.39 -1.06 -4.08
N SER A 60 2.59 -0.63 -4.48
CA SER A 60 3.03 0.76 -4.36
C SER A 60 2.12 1.71 -5.15
N GLY A 61 1.65 1.28 -6.33
CA GLY A 61 0.74 2.05 -7.18
C GLY A 61 -0.71 2.15 -6.69
N LEU A 62 -1.12 1.35 -5.70
CA LEU A 62 -2.50 1.36 -5.21
C LEU A 62 -2.84 2.67 -4.49
N GLY A 63 -4.13 3.02 -4.45
CA GLY A 63 -4.64 4.05 -3.54
C GLY A 63 -4.28 3.73 -2.08
N LYS A 64 -4.26 4.76 -1.24
CA LYS A 64 -3.90 4.66 0.18
C LYS A 64 -5.02 5.28 1.02
N GLU A 65 -5.21 4.80 2.23
CA GLU A 65 -6.10 5.43 3.19
C GLU A 65 -5.31 5.88 4.42
N TYR A 66 -5.65 7.05 4.93
CA TYR A 66 -5.05 7.62 6.13
C TYR A 66 -6.11 8.14 7.08
N VAL A 67 -5.79 8.10 8.37
CA VAL A 67 -6.38 8.98 9.38
C VAL A 67 -5.36 10.05 9.69
N CYS A 68 -5.79 11.31 9.60
CA CYS A 68 -4.94 12.49 9.71
C CYS A 68 -5.49 13.43 10.77
N LEU A 69 -4.60 13.91 11.65
CA LEU A 69 -4.90 14.98 12.58
C LEU A 69 -4.29 16.28 12.05
N ALA A 70 -5.14 17.21 11.61
CA ALA A 70 -4.73 18.54 11.22
C ALA A 70 -4.91 19.52 12.38
N LYS A 71 -3.87 20.31 12.66
CA LYS A 71 -3.87 21.35 13.69
C LYS A 71 -3.76 22.74 13.04
N TYR A 72 -4.72 23.60 13.35
CA TYR A 72 -4.81 24.98 12.90
C TYR A 72 -4.18 25.92 13.94
N PRO A 73 -3.72 27.11 13.54
CA PRO A 73 -3.21 28.10 14.50
C PRO A 73 -4.30 28.74 15.34
N HIS A 74 -5.57 28.55 14.98
CA HIS A 74 -6.76 29.10 15.63
C HIS A 74 -7.84 28.02 15.79
N THR A 75 -8.83 28.29 16.66
CA THR A 75 -10.00 27.40 16.85
C THR A 75 -10.71 27.16 15.53
N VAL A 76 -11.00 25.90 15.24
CA VAL A 76 -11.65 25.45 14.01
C VAL A 76 -13.14 25.81 14.04
N GLY A 77 -13.64 26.37 12.95
CA GLY A 77 -15.07 26.59 12.74
C GLY A 77 -15.59 25.91 11.47
N GLU A 78 -16.80 26.27 11.07
CA GLU A 78 -17.42 25.73 9.85
C GLU A 78 -16.62 26.01 8.57
N LYS A 79 -15.88 27.13 8.55
CA LYS A 79 -15.11 27.56 7.39
C LYS A 79 -14.03 26.52 7.06
N GLU A 80 -13.20 26.16 8.02
CA GLU A 80 -12.11 25.19 7.84
C GLU A 80 -12.65 23.81 7.44
N ILE A 81 -13.78 23.40 8.02
CA ILE A 81 -14.47 22.15 7.67
C ILE A 81 -14.95 22.16 6.21
N LYS A 82 -15.57 23.27 5.77
CA LYS A 82 -16.03 23.45 4.38
C LYS A 82 -14.84 23.45 3.42
N GLU A 83 -13.76 24.15 3.75
CA GLU A 83 -12.53 24.20 2.93
C GLU A 83 -11.88 22.82 2.80
N LEU A 84 -11.78 22.05 3.88
CA LEU A 84 -11.25 20.68 3.86
C LEU A 84 -12.12 19.75 3.00
N LYS A 85 -13.45 19.78 3.17
CA LYS A 85 -14.38 19.00 2.33
C LYS A 85 -14.29 19.36 0.85
N ALA A 86 -14.08 20.64 0.53
CA ALA A 86 -13.91 21.11 -0.84
C ALA A 86 -12.62 20.61 -1.51
N LYS A 87 -11.67 20.02 -0.77
CA LYS A 87 -10.47 19.39 -1.34
C LYS A 87 -10.75 18.04 -1.98
N VAL A 88 -11.91 17.41 -1.80
CA VAL A 88 -12.26 16.15 -2.46
C VAL A 88 -12.19 16.35 -3.98
N GLY A 89 -11.52 15.43 -4.67
CA GLY A 89 -11.23 15.52 -6.09
C GLY A 89 -9.76 15.83 -6.41
N LYS A 90 -9.53 16.55 -7.50
CA LYS A 90 -8.21 16.74 -8.10
C LYS A 90 -7.43 17.83 -7.37
N ASN A 91 -6.31 17.48 -6.75
CA ASN A 91 -5.45 18.39 -6.00
C ASN A 91 -4.13 18.62 -6.75
N ALA A 92 -3.75 19.89 -6.87
CA ALA A 92 -2.43 20.28 -7.37
C ALA A 92 -1.41 20.26 -6.22
N GLN A 93 -0.35 19.46 -6.34
CA GLN A 93 0.67 19.31 -5.32
C GLN A 93 2.08 19.41 -5.91
N VAL A 94 2.96 20.12 -5.20
CA VAL A 94 4.41 19.99 -5.38
C VAL A 94 4.92 19.13 -4.23
N PRO A 95 5.66 18.03 -4.50
CA PRO A 95 6.26 17.25 -3.42
C PRO A 95 7.06 18.13 -2.45
N PRO A 96 7.03 17.82 -1.15
CA PRO A 96 7.81 18.55 -0.15
C PRO A 96 9.31 18.37 -0.38
N LYS A 97 10.11 19.27 0.22
CA LYS A 97 11.58 19.25 0.13
C LYS A 97 12.15 17.87 0.51
N GLN A 98 11.68 17.31 1.62
CA GLN A 98 12.06 16.00 2.16
C GLN A 98 11.34 14.85 1.44
N SER A 99 11.43 14.78 0.12
CA SER A 99 10.88 13.67 -0.67
C SER A 99 11.89 13.12 -1.66
N ALA A 100 11.80 11.83 -1.96
CA ALA A 100 12.69 11.15 -2.91
C ALA A 100 12.36 11.43 -4.40
N VAL A 101 11.37 12.28 -4.68
CA VAL A 101 10.86 12.54 -6.03
C VAL A 101 11.11 13.99 -6.48
N ALA A 102 11.05 14.23 -7.80
CA ALA A 102 11.28 15.54 -8.40
C ALA A 102 10.23 16.58 -7.97
N LYS A 103 10.68 17.80 -7.68
CA LYS A 103 9.89 18.91 -7.13
C LYS A 103 9.21 19.69 -8.26
N ARG A 104 8.20 19.05 -8.85
CA ARG A 104 7.37 19.62 -9.92
C ARG A 104 5.90 19.49 -9.59
N LEU A 105 5.10 20.41 -10.11
CA LEU A 105 3.65 20.36 -10.00
C LEU A 105 3.11 19.04 -10.58
N ARG A 106 2.22 18.40 -9.83
CA ARG A 106 1.49 17.21 -10.27
C ARG A 106 0.11 17.21 -9.65
N TYR A 107 -0.81 16.53 -10.33
CA TYR A 107 -2.16 16.34 -9.84
C TYR A 107 -2.30 14.98 -9.18
N ARG A 108 -2.97 14.95 -8.04
CA ARG A 108 -3.32 13.71 -7.33
C ARG A 108 -4.75 13.79 -6.83
N MET A 109 -5.45 12.67 -6.84
CA MET A 109 -6.83 12.59 -6.38
C MET A 109 -6.91 12.38 -4.87
N LEU A 110 -7.77 13.16 -4.21
CA LEU A 110 -8.40 12.82 -2.93
C LEU A 110 -9.76 12.21 -3.28
N TYR A 111 -9.90 10.90 -3.15
CA TYR A 111 -11.10 10.18 -3.58
C TYR A 111 -12.26 10.36 -2.60
N GLU A 112 -11.98 10.21 -1.31
CA GLU A 112 -12.98 10.31 -0.25
C GLU A 112 -12.38 11.04 0.95
N LEU A 113 -13.23 11.79 1.65
CA LEU A 113 -12.89 12.45 2.91
C LEU A 113 -14.06 12.36 3.88
N GLU A 114 -13.76 12.04 5.13
CA GLU A 114 -14.74 11.91 6.21
C GLU A 114 -14.17 12.56 7.47
N ILE A 115 -14.92 13.51 8.04
CA ILE A 115 -14.56 14.15 9.32
C ILE A 115 -14.96 13.18 10.43
N LEU A 116 -14.01 12.81 11.27
CA LEU A 116 -14.22 11.91 12.40
C LEU A 116 -14.52 12.70 13.68
N GLU A 117 -13.75 13.77 13.93
CA GLU A 117 -13.89 14.59 15.12
C GLU A 117 -13.32 15.99 14.91
N VAL A 118 -13.85 16.97 15.64
CA VAL A 118 -13.36 18.36 15.68
C VAL A 118 -13.32 18.82 17.13
N TRP A 119 -12.18 19.34 17.58
CA TRP A 119 -12.02 19.92 18.92
C TRP A 119 -10.97 21.03 18.88
N ASP A 120 -11.21 22.11 19.63
CA ASP A 120 -10.34 23.29 19.68
C ASP A 120 -9.89 23.75 18.29
N ASN A 121 -8.59 23.63 18.01
CA ASN A 121 -7.94 23.97 16.77
C ASN A 121 -7.59 22.73 15.92
N ARG A 122 -8.30 21.61 16.09
CA ARG A 122 -7.98 20.33 15.44
C ARG A 122 -9.15 19.72 14.69
N ILE A 123 -8.81 19.07 13.59
CA ILE A 123 -9.72 18.22 12.80
C ILE A 123 -9.06 16.86 12.62
N LEU A 124 -9.72 15.81 13.11
CA LEU A 124 -9.40 14.42 12.80
C LEU A 124 -10.26 13.95 11.63
N PHE A 125 -9.63 13.44 10.57
CA PHE A 125 -10.35 13.01 9.38
C PHE A 125 -9.73 11.78 8.72
N ARG A 126 -10.57 10.96 8.12
CA ARG A 126 -10.19 9.86 7.22
C ARG A 126 -10.10 10.39 5.79
N ALA A 127 -9.08 9.96 5.05
CA ALA A 127 -8.88 10.32 3.65
C ALA A 127 -8.43 9.12 2.81
N LYS A 128 -9.15 8.81 1.72
CA LYS A 128 -8.69 7.89 0.68
C LYS A 128 -8.07 8.69 -0.46
N VAL A 129 -6.83 8.37 -0.82
CA VAL A 129 -6.03 9.17 -1.75
C VAL A 129 -5.33 8.32 -2.81
N GLU A 130 -5.01 8.94 -3.94
CA GLU A 130 -4.15 8.37 -4.98
C GLU A 130 -2.73 8.14 -4.45
N SER A 131 -2.04 7.14 -4.98
CA SER A 131 -0.64 6.91 -4.67
C SER A 131 0.22 8.16 -4.97
N GLY A 132 1.00 8.58 -3.98
CA GLY A 132 1.84 9.77 -4.06
C GLY A 132 1.12 11.09 -3.79
N PHE A 133 -0.11 11.06 -3.25
CA PHE A 133 -0.73 12.20 -2.60
C PHE A 133 -0.03 12.51 -1.26
N TYR A 134 0.31 13.77 -1.00
CA TYR A 134 0.99 14.19 0.22
C TYR A 134 0.02 14.83 1.20
N MET A 135 -0.31 14.11 2.28
CA MET A 135 -1.19 14.61 3.35
C MET A 135 -0.64 15.89 4.00
N ARG A 136 0.69 15.96 4.22
CA ARG A 136 1.35 17.18 4.72
C ARG A 136 1.14 18.40 3.82
N VAL A 137 1.13 18.20 2.50
CA VAL A 137 0.89 19.29 1.53
C VAL A 137 -0.59 19.71 1.56
N LEU A 138 -1.51 18.75 1.70
CA LEU A 138 -2.94 19.04 1.89
C LEU A 138 -3.16 19.91 3.14
N CYS A 139 -2.61 19.52 4.30
CA CYS A 139 -2.72 20.30 5.53
C CYS A 139 -2.15 21.71 5.35
N ALA A 140 -0.95 21.84 4.77
CA ALA A 140 -0.32 23.14 4.54
C ALA A 140 -1.16 24.05 3.62
N GLN A 141 -1.82 23.49 2.60
CA GLN A 141 -2.74 24.22 1.71
C GLN A 141 -4.01 24.71 2.41
N LEU A 142 -4.34 24.16 3.57
CA LEU A 142 -5.46 24.57 4.43
C LEU A 142 -5.00 25.51 5.55
N GLY A 143 -3.73 25.92 5.57
CA GLY A 143 -3.16 26.71 6.67
C GLY A 143 -3.01 25.91 7.97
N ALA A 144 -3.00 24.57 7.89
CA ALA A 144 -2.85 23.68 9.03
C ALA A 144 -1.50 22.94 9.01
N GLU A 145 -1.05 22.56 10.19
CA GLU A 145 0.01 21.58 10.39
C GLU A 145 -0.57 20.17 10.42
N MET A 146 0.15 19.20 9.84
CA MET A 146 -0.17 17.78 10.01
C MET A 146 0.46 17.31 11.33
N GLU A 147 -0.33 17.29 12.40
CA GLU A 147 0.11 16.96 13.76
C GLU A 147 0.38 15.45 13.90
N ASP A 148 -0.50 14.61 13.36
CA ASP A 148 -0.30 13.16 13.31
C ASP A 148 -0.89 12.56 12.03
N LEU A 149 -0.36 11.42 11.63
CA LEU A 149 -0.82 10.67 10.47
C LEU A 149 -0.62 9.18 10.68
N ARG A 150 -1.68 8.40 10.39
CA ARG A 150 -1.65 6.95 10.39
C ARG A 150 -2.18 6.41 9.08
N ARG A 151 -1.43 5.51 8.43
CA ARG A 151 -1.92 4.82 7.22
C ARG A 151 -2.77 3.61 7.63
N THR A 152 -4.06 3.66 7.35
CA THR A 152 -5.01 2.58 7.67
C THR A 152 -5.15 1.56 6.55
N ALA A 153 -4.79 1.92 5.30
CA ALA A 153 -4.83 0.97 4.18
C ALA A 153 -3.83 1.24 3.03
N VAL A 154 -3.49 0.15 2.33
CA VAL A 154 -2.81 0.13 1.02
C VAL A 154 -3.67 -0.68 0.04
N GLY A 155 -4.47 0.00 -0.78
CA GLY A 155 -5.51 -0.65 -1.55
C GLY A 155 -6.43 -1.48 -0.64
N PRO A 156 -6.65 -2.78 -0.91
CA PRO A 156 -7.48 -3.66 -0.08
C PRO A 156 -6.73 -4.26 1.14
N ILE A 157 -5.51 -3.82 1.39
CA ILE A 157 -4.70 -4.25 2.53
C ILE A 157 -4.92 -3.25 3.66
N THR A 158 -5.71 -3.64 4.64
CA THR A 158 -6.20 -2.83 5.76
C THR A 158 -5.49 -3.19 7.07
N GLU A 159 -5.71 -2.35 8.08
CA GLU A 159 -5.07 -2.43 9.38
C GLU A 159 -5.36 -3.69 10.20
N ASP A 160 -6.54 -4.31 10.04
CA ASP A 160 -6.91 -5.58 10.67
C ASP A 160 -5.95 -6.73 10.29
N LYS A 161 -5.28 -6.60 9.14
CA LYS A 161 -4.28 -7.56 8.66
C LYS A 161 -2.87 -7.26 9.18
N ALA A 162 -2.67 -6.11 9.82
CA ALA A 162 -1.37 -5.62 10.24
C ALA A 162 -0.95 -6.22 11.58
N LEU A 163 0.25 -6.79 11.62
CA LEU A 163 0.84 -7.32 12.84
C LEU A 163 1.64 -6.25 13.54
N ASN A 164 1.43 -6.12 14.85
CA ASN A 164 2.37 -5.43 15.72
C ASN A 164 3.78 -6.01 15.51
N ILE A 165 4.77 -5.14 15.31
CA ILE A 165 6.13 -5.57 14.98
C ILE A 165 6.74 -6.50 16.04
N TYR A 166 6.46 -6.31 17.33
CA TYR A 166 7.02 -7.15 18.39
C TYR A 166 6.48 -8.58 18.31
N LYS A 167 5.22 -8.76 17.89
CA LYS A 167 4.63 -10.08 17.64
C LYS A 167 5.40 -10.85 16.58
N VAL A 168 5.93 -10.17 15.55
CA VAL A 168 6.79 -10.80 14.53
C VAL A 168 8.09 -11.32 15.14
N PHE A 169 8.74 -10.53 15.99
CA PHE A 169 9.97 -10.95 16.70
C PHE A 169 9.69 -12.10 17.68
N TYR A 170 8.61 -12.02 18.46
CA TYR A 170 8.21 -13.09 19.38
C TYR A 170 7.92 -14.40 18.66
N ASN A 171 7.13 -14.35 17.58
CA ASN A 171 6.82 -15.53 16.77
C ASN A 171 8.11 -16.17 16.22
N LYS A 172 9.02 -15.35 15.66
CA LYS A 172 10.29 -15.85 15.16
C LYS A 172 11.15 -16.50 16.25
N ALA A 173 11.27 -15.86 17.42
CA ALA A 173 12.06 -16.38 18.54
C ALA A 173 11.49 -17.70 19.09
N ARG A 174 10.17 -17.87 19.05
CA ARG A 174 9.48 -19.09 19.48
C ARG A 174 9.40 -20.18 18.42
N GLY A 175 10.02 -19.97 17.25
CA GLY A 175 9.98 -20.95 16.16
C GLY A 175 8.61 -21.11 15.51
N VAL A 176 7.69 -20.15 15.70
CA VAL A 176 6.37 -20.17 15.05
C VAL A 176 6.58 -20.11 13.53
N PRO A 177 5.97 -21.01 12.74
CA PRO A 177 6.09 -21.00 11.29
C PRO A 177 5.68 -19.65 10.70
N LEU A 178 6.50 -19.09 9.82
CA LEU A 178 6.26 -17.78 9.18
C LEU A 178 4.91 -17.76 8.46
N GLU A 179 4.51 -18.90 7.92
CA GLU A 179 3.28 -19.14 7.17
C GLU A 179 2.02 -18.84 8.00
N SER A 180 2.09 -18.94 9.33
CA SER A 180 0.95 -18.69 10.23
C SER A 180 0.65 -17.21 10.49
N TYR A 181 1.56 -16.31 10.10
CA TYR A 181 1.43 -14.87 10.33
C TYR A 181 1.95 -14.04 9.13
N SER A 182 1.95 -14.63 7.95
CA SER A 182 2.37 -13.97 6.72
C SER A 182 1.56 -14.48 5.53
N TYR A 183 1.55 -13.69 4.46
CA TYR A 183 0.72 -13.95 3.30
C TYR A 183 1.55 -14.52 2.15
N SER A 184 0.97 -15.46 1.42
CA SER A 184 1.42 -15.85 0.09
C SER A 184 1.08 -14.77 -0.94
N ALA A 185 1.59 -14.89 -2.16
CA ALA A 185 1.23 -13.97 -3.25
C ALA A 185 -0.24 -14.15 -3.66
N GLU A 186 -0.72 -15.39 -3.69
CA GLU A 186 -2.11 -15.75 -4.01
C GLU A 186 -3.08 -15.06 -3.05
N GLU A 187 -2.79 -15.12 -1.75
CA GLU A 187 -3.62 -14.53 -0.69
C GLU A 187 -3.62 -13.00 -0.77
N LEU A 188 -2.43 -12.38 -0.83
CA LEU A 188 -2.32 -10.93 -0.78
C LEU A 188 -2.86 -10.24 -2.05
N PHE A 189 -2.69 -10.88 -3.21
CA PHE A 189 -3.16 -10.35 -4.49
C PHE A 189 -4.53 -10.86 -4.91
N SER A 190 -5.28 -11.51 -4.02
CA SER A 190 -6.65 -12.02 -4.27
C SER A 190 -7.62 -10.98 -4.84
N PHE A 191 -7.38 -9.69 -4.61
CA PHE A 191 -8.15 -8.59 -5.18
C PHE A 191 -7.96 -8.38 -6.69
N MET A 192 -6.91 -8.96 -7.29
CA MET A 192 -6.69 -8.91 -8.73
C MET A 192 -7.39 -10.10 -9.41
N PRO A 193 -8.10 -9.88 -10.53
CA PRO A 193 -8.72 -10.95 -11.28
C PRO A 193 -7.74 -12.06 -11.65
N ALA A 194 -8.17 -13.31 -11.54
CA ALA A 194 -7.40 -14.48 -11.90
C ALA A 194 -7.63 -14.92 -13.35
N VAL A 195 -6.58 -15.44 -13.97
CA VAL A 195 -6.58 -16.16 -15.25
C VAL A 195 -5.91 -17.51 -15.00
N GLU A 196 -6.67 -18.59 -15.07
CA GLU A 196 -6.17 -19.96 -14.90
C GLU A 196 -5.62 -20.47 -16.23
N VAL A 197 -4.46 -21.13 -16.20
CA VAL A 197 -3.79 -21.65 -17.39
C VAL A 197 -3.50 -23.15 -17.28
N ASP A 198 -3.43 -23.80 -18.45
CA ASP A 198 -3.00 -25.19 -18.55
C ASP A 198 -1.49 -25.36 -18.25
N GLU A 199 -0.98 -26.60 -18.31
CA GLU A 199 0.42 -26.91 -18.01
C GLU A 199 1.40 -26.19 -18.95
N GLU A 200 1.05 -26.04 -20.24
CA GLU A 200 1.88 -25.36 -21.24
C GLU A 200 1.85 -23.84 -21.03
N GLY A 201 0.68 -23.26 -20.75
CA GLY A 201 0.54 -21.86 -20.34
C GLY A 201 1.37 -21.56 -19.11
N ALA A 202 1.33 -22.43 -18.10
CA ALA A 202 2.16 -22.30 -16.90
C ALA A 202 3.66 -22.34 -17.23
N ARG A 203 4.08 -23.27 -18.08
CA ARG A 203 5.48 -23.37 -18.54
C ARG A 203 5.89 -22.09 -19.26
N ARG A 204 5.08 -21.57 -20.18
CA ARG A 204 5.36 -20.33 -20.93
C ARG A 204 5.49 -19.13 -19.99
N THR A 205 4.55 -18.97 -19.06
CA THR A 205 4.55 -17.87 -18.07
C THR A 205 5.82 -17.87 -17.23
N ARG A 206 6.27 -19.04 -16.73
CA ARG A 206 7.51 -19.13 -15.93
C ARG A 206 8.76 -18.71 -16.70
N HIS A 207 8.79 -18.93 -18.01
CA HIS A 207 9.90 -18.52 -18.89
C HIS A 207 9.73 -17.11 -19.47
N GLY A 208 8.70 -16.36 -19.06
CA GLY A 208 8.43 -15.02 -19.57
C GLY A 208 7.95 -14.99 -21.03
N ALA A 209 7.55 -16.14 -21.58
CA ALA A 209 6.98 -16.21 -22.92
C ALA A 209 5.53 -15.68 -22.92
N PRO A 210 5.06 -15.06 -24.03
CA PRO A 210 3.68 -14.64 -24.15
C PRO A 210 2.69 -15.79 -23.93
N LEU A 211 1.69 -15.53 -23.09
CA LEU A 211 0.55 -16.42 -22.87
C LEU A 211 -0.38 -16.32 -24.09
N LEU A 212 -0.72 -17.46 -24.68
CA LEU A 212 -1.61 -17.54 -25.83
C LEU A 212 -3.03 -17.88 -25.36
N PRO A 213 -4.09 -17.37 -26.02
CA PRO A 213 -5.47 -17.64 -25.62
C PRO A 213 -5.81 -19.14 -25.50
N LYS A 214 -5.23 -19.99 -26.37
CA LYS A 214 -5.43 -21.45 -26.33
C LYS A 214 -4.96 -22.14 -25.04
N HIS A 215 -4.13 -21.48 -24.24
CA HIS A 215 -3.62 -22.01 -22.97
C HIS A 215 -4.35 -21.45 -21.75
N VAL A 216 -5.36 -20.59 -21.97
CA VAL A 216 -6.23 -20.08 -20.92
C VAL A 216 -7.36 -21.08 -20.70
N VAL A 217 -7.50 -21.55 -19.47
CA VAL A 217 -8.56 -22.48 -19.05
C VAL A 217 -9.81 -21.71 -18.63
N SER A 218 -9.63 -20.65 -17.84
CA SER A 218 -10.70 -19.77 -17.39
C SER A 218 -10.15 -18.41 -16.95
N TRP A 219 -11.01 -17.41 -16.83
CA TRP A 219 -10.66 -16.11 -16.25
C TRP A 219 -11.83 -15.48 -15.52
N GLU A 220 -11.54 -14.68 -14.50
CA GLU A 220 -12.55 -13.94 -13.72
C GLU A 220 -12.96 -12.65 -14.46
N SER A 221 -12.00 -11.79 -14.78
CA SER A 221 -12.22 -10.55 -15.53
C SER A 221 -10.91 -10.10 -16.20
N LEU A 222 -11.03 -9.48 -17.38
CA LEU A 222 -9.93 -8.80 -18.06
C LEU A 222 -10.06 -7.28 -17.99
N ASP A 223 -11.15 -6.76 -17.40
CA ASP A 223 -11.36 -5.33 -17.16
C ASP A 223 -10.63 -4.88 -15.89
N SER A 224 -9.31 -5.01 -15.93
CA SER A 224 -8.41 -4.58 -14.88
C SER A 224 -7.07 -4.21 -15.48
N LYS A 225 -6.37 -3.27 -14.85
CA LYS A 225 -5.00 -2.92 -15.25
C LYS A 225 -4.05 -4.13 -15.16
N TYR A 226 -4.29 -5.02 -14.22
CA TYR A 226 -3.47 -6.20 -13.98
C TYR A 226 -4.33 -7.42 -13.61
N VAL A 227 -3.89 -8.59 -14.05
CA VAL A 227 -4.46 -9.90 -13.70
C VAL A 227 -3.38 -10.80 -13.10
N ARG A 228 -3.79 -11.78 -12.30
CA ARG A 228 -2.91 -12.85 -11.81
C ARG A 228 -3.00 -14.03 -12.76
N ILE A 229 -1.84 -14.51 -13.21
CA ILE A 229 -1.77 -15.79 -13.92
C ILE A 229 -1.64 -16.90 -12.89
N MET A 230 -2.58 -17.84 -12.91
CA MET A 230 -2.76 -18.90 -11.94
C MET A 230 -2.60 -20.27 -12.61
N HIS A 231 -2.03 -21.23 -11.88
CA HIS A 231 -2.00 -22.63 -12.29
C HIS A 231 -2.07 -23.52 -11.06
N LYS A 232 -3.08 -24.40 -10.99
CA LYS A 232 -3.31 -25.34 -9.89
C LYS A 232 -3.30 -24.63 -8.52
N GLY A 233 -3.96 -23.47 -8.45
CA GLY A 233 -4.05 -22.66 -7.23
C GLY A 233 -2.78 -21.91 -6.83
N LYS A 234 -1.74 -21.88 -7.69
CA LYS A 234 -0.52 -21.08 -7.48
C LYS A 234 -0.45 -19.91 -8.43
N MET A 235 -0.06 -18.76 -7.89
CA MET A 235 0.17 -17.55 -8.65
C MET A 235 1.56 -17.61 -9.28
N LEU A 236 1.59 -17.60 -10.61
CA LEU A 236 2.82 -17.64 -11.40
C LEU A 236 3.35 -16.25 -11.69
N ALA A 237 2.46 -15.30 -12.02
CA ALA A 237 2.83 -13.95 -12.42
C ALA A 237 1.68 -12.96 -12.22
N VAL A 238 2.04 -11.67 -12.25
CA VAL A 238 1.10 -10.58 -12.55
C VAL A 238 1.33 -10.17 -14.00
N ALA A 239 0.27 -10.12 -14.79
CA ALA A 239 0.30 -9.74 -16.20
C ALA A 239 -0.64 -8.56 -16.46
N GLN A 240 -0.38 -7.83 -17.54
CA GLN A 240 -1.33 -6.85 -18.07
C GLN A 240 -2.17 -7.56 -19.14
N PRO A 241 -3.51 -7.55 -19.05
CA PRO A 241 -4.36 -8.11 -20.09
C PRO A 241 -4.18 -7.30 -21.40
N PRO A 242 -4.45 -7.90 -22.57
CA PRO A 242 -4.46 -7.18 -23.83
C PRO A 242 -5.44 -6.01 -23.75
N LYS A 243 -5.08 -4.85 -24.31
CA LYS A 243 -6.01 -3.73 -24.41
C LYS A 243 -7.12 -4.14 -25.39
N HIS A 244 -8.37 -4.10 -24.94
CA HIS A 244 -9.50 -4.05 -25.87
C HIS A 244 -9.38 -2.72 -26.62
N SER A 245 -8.89 -2.77 -27.86
CA SER A 245 -8.96 -1.68 -28.83
C SER A 245 -10.33 -1.68 -29.48
#